data_AF-A0A365Y4E8-F1
#
_entry.id   AF-A0A365Y4E8-F1
#
_cell.length_a   1.000
_cell.length_b   1.000
_cell.length_c   1.000
_cell.angle_alpha   90.00
_cell.angle_beta   90.00
_cell.angle_gamma   90.00
#
_symmetry.space_group_name_H-M   'P 1'
#
loop_
_entity.id
_entity.type
_entity.pdbx_description
1 polymer ?
#
loop_
_entity_poly.entity_id
_entity_poly.type
_entity_poly.pdbx_seq_one_letter_code
_entity_poly.pdbx_strand_id
1 'polypeptide(L)'
;MWRFLGTVVIISFNTFMPAFAQRRNTTPAEDNTKPAAVIPFRMVDKHVVIPVMLSGSTDTLHFVFDTGAEVTILHEHVAQKMRINSGHQSFMSGTNNAMIKTLVVTLNALYLKELRIPYVKAYLENLNDIGQIDGVIGVDLLKLYIVKIDYRQQQLVLYRNGKTPIGNTGRLLHFQLNYTTPVVDAAIQLPDGRNLPGHYHITTGGDYGILFNWPYVDSNRINSLPTINTDRVQDMVRVLYYINSSIPSMQLGGKSIPNVPVSYSKDINDVGVFTEIAGSIGYDIWKQFTVVINYSKKELYIE
;
A
#
# COMPACT_ATOMS: atom_id res chain seq x y z
N MET A 1 -64.46 -51.70 56.02
CA MET A 1 -64.65 -51.53 54.56
C MET A 1 -63.76 -50.41 54.08
N TRP A 2 -63.22 -50.55 52.87
CA TRP A 2 -62.01 -49.92 52.35
C TRP A 2 -61.97 -48.39 52.22
N ARG A 3 -60.72 -47.89 52.30
CA ARG A 3 -60.22 -46.54 52.02
C ARG A 3 -60.29 -46.20 50.53
N PHE A 4 -60.49 -44.93 50.17
CA PHE A 4 -59.79 -44.32 49.03
C PHE A 4 -59.47 -42.85 49.32
N LEU A 5 -58.17 -42.56 49.40
CA LEU A 5 -57.55 -41.24 49.30
C LEU A 5 -57.67 -40.76 47.84
N GLY A 6 -58.16 -39.54 47.62
CA GLY A 6 -58.06 -38.85 46.33
C GLY A 6 -56.88 -37.88 46.34
N THR A 7 -55.83 -38.21 45.59
CA THR A 7 -54.62 -37.40 45.42
C THR A 7 -54.73 -36.52 44.16
N VAL A 8 -54.64 -35.20 44.39
CA VAL A 8 -53.94 -34.13 43.65
C VAL A 8 -53.77 -34.22 42.13
N VAL A 9 -54.16 -33.15 41.42
CA VAL A 9 -53.30 -32.49 40.42
C VAL A 9 -53.50 -30.97 40.50
N ILE A 10 -52.49 -30.24 40.98
CA ILE A 10 -52.35 -28.79 40.80
C ILE A 10 -51.34 -28.60 39.68
N ILE A 11 -51.76 -28.02 38.55
CA ILE A 11 -50.88 -27.71 37.42
C ILE A 11 -50.31 -26.32 37.64
N SER A 12 -49.06 -26.24 38.09
CA SER A 12 -48.27 -25.01 38.14
C SER A 12 -47.57 -24.78 36.79
N PHE A 13 -47.96 -23.72 36.07
CA PHE A 13 -47.23 -23.23 34.90
C PHE A 13 -45.94 -22.55 35.35
N ASN A 14 -44.81 -23.24 35.26
CA ASN A 14 -43.48 -22.63 35.34
C ASN A 14 -43.08 -22.11 33.96
N THR A 15 -43.15 -20.80 33.75
CA THR A 15 -42.52 -20.15 32.60
C THR A 15 -41.01 -20.09 32.82
N PHE A 16 -40.27 -21.04 32.25
CA PHE A 16 -38.82 -20.92 32.09
C PHE A 16 -38.52 -19.87 31.01
N MET A 17 -38.14 -18.66 31.41
CA MET A 17 -37.45 -17.73 30.51
C MET A 17 -35.98 -18.17 30.40
N PRO A 18 -35.46 -18.47 29.20
CA PRO A 18 -34.04 -18.68 29.04
C PRO A 18 -33.32 -17.33 29.13
N ALA A 19 -32.53 -17.15 30.19
CA ALA A 19 -31.62 -16.02 30.33
C ALA A 19 -30.44 -16.16 29.36
N PHE A 20 -30.65 -15.84 28.08
CA PHE A 20 -29.55 -15.56 27.15
C PHE A 20 -29.09 -14.10 27.33
N ALA A 21 -28.51 -13.80 28.47
CA ALA A 21 -27.65 -12.62 28.62
C ALA A 21 -26.29 -12.96 28.02
N GLN A 22 -26.21 -13.01 26.69
CA GLN A 22 -24.95 -13.07 25.99
C GLN A 22 -24.27 -11.72 26.21
N ARG A 23 -23.30 -11.68 27.12
CA ARG A 23 -22.41 -10.53 27.31
C ARG A 23 -21.75 -10.29 25.96
N ARG A 24 -22.28 -9.34 25.17
CA ARG A 24 -21.54 -8.74 24.06
C ARG A 24 -20.32 -8.12 24.72
N ASN A 25 -19.19 -8.83 24.70
CA ASN A 25 -17.89 -8.19 24.80
C ASN A 25 -17.74 -7.37 23.52
N THR A 26 -18.42 -6.23 23.43
CA THR A 26 -17.94 -5.13 22.62
C THR A 26 -16.68 -4.67 23.33
N THR A 27 -15.54 -5.25 22.97
CA THR A 27 -14.26 -4.57 23.14
C THR A 27 -14.51 -3.14 22.68
N PRO A 28 -14.26 -2.11 23.52
CA PRO A 28 -14.37 -0.74 23.07
C PRO A 28 -13.61 -0.65 21.75
N ALA A 29 -14.23 -0.11 20.70
CA ALA A 29 -13.49 0.16 19.47
C ALA A 29 -12.23 0.91 19.90
N GLU A 30 -11.04 0.34 19.63
CA GLU A 30 -9.79 0.98 19.99
C GLU A 30 -9.84 2.42 19.49
N ASP A 31 -9.52 3.37 20.38
CA ASP A 31 -9.50 4.78 20.05
C ASP A 31 -8.43 5.03 18.99
N ASN A 32 -8.87 5.03 17.74
CA ASN A 32 -8.00 5.21 16.59
C ASN A 32 -7.82 6.68 16.22
N THR A 33 -8.21 7.60 17.10
CA THR A 33 -7.90 9.03 16.97
C THR A 33 -6.44 9.33 17.36
N LYS A 34 -5.81 8.45 18.14
CA LYS A 34 -4.41 8.58 18.54
C LYS A 34 -3.50 7.73 17.64
N PRO A 35 -2.34 8.27 17.23
CA PRO A 35 -1.33 7.47 16.54
C PRO A 35 -0.89 6.26 17.39
N ALA A 36 -0.83 5.09 16.76
CA ALA A 36 -0.18 3.90 17.30
C ALA A 36 1.35 4.03 17.24
N ALA A 37 1.87 4.73 16.22
CA ALA A 37 3.25 5.20 16.17
C ALA A 37 3.38 6.42 15.24
N VAL A 38 4.43 7.19 15.49
CA VAL A 38 4.93 8.24 14.59
C VAL A 38 6.37 7.88 14.25
N ILE A 39 6.63 7.60 12.98
CA ILE A 39 7.90 7.09 12.48
C ILE A 39 8.52 8.20 11.62
N PRO A 40 9.68 8.77 11.99
CA PRO A 40 10.37 9.70 11.12
C PRO A 40 10.85 8.94 9.87
N PHE A 41 10.78 9.59 8.71
CA PHE A 41 11.38 9.08 7.49
C PHE A 41 12.36 10.10 6.93
N ARG A 42 13.24 9.64 6.05
CA ARG A 42 14.06 10.49 5.19
C ARG A 42 13.68 10.30 3.74
N MET A 43 13.79 11.36 2.95
CA MET A 43 13.72 11.25 1.50
C MET A 43 15.10 10.89 0.95
N VAL A 44 15.21 9.75 0.26
CA VAL A 44 16.44 9.33 -0.43
C VAL A 44 16.06 9.05 -1.87
N ASP A 45 16.63 9.79 -2.82
CA ASP A 45 16.32 9.65 -4.26
C ASP A 45 14.81 9.56 -4.52
N LYS A 46 14.04 10.47 -3.91
CA LYS A 46 12.56 10.55 -3.98
C LYS A 46 11.78 9.40 -3.31
N HIS A 47 12.44 8.46 -2.64
CA HIS A 47 11.78 7.40 -1.87
C HIS A 47 11.57 7.79 -0.41
N VAL A 48 10.42 7.39 0.16
CA VAL A 48 10.12 7.49 1.59
C VAL A 48 10.84 6.35 2.31
N VAL A 49 11.96 6.64 2.98
CA VAL A 49 12.78 5.63 3.66
C VAL A 49 12.55 5.70 5.18
N ILE A 50 12.01 4.62 5.73
CA ILE A 50 11.69 4.47 7.15
C ILE A 50 12.72 3.58 7.88
N PRO A 51 13.03 3.88 9.16
CA PRO A 51 13.85 3.01 9.99
C PRO A 51 13.05 1.79 10.44
N VAL A 52 13.68 0.62 10.35
CA VAL A 52 13.10 -0.68 10.71
C VAL A 52 14.11 -1.45 11.56
N MET A 53 13.66 -2.15 12.59
CA MET A 53 14.49 -3.14 13.29
C MET A 53 13.91 -4.54 13.14
N LEU A 54 14.76 -5.55 13.02
CA LEU A 54 14.34 -6.95 13.08
C LEU A 54 14.64 -7.56 14.43
N SER A 55 13.81 -8.50 14.86
CA SER A 55 14.05 -9.26 16.09
C SER A 55 15.43 -9.92 16.07
N GLY A 56 16.25 -9.63 17.08
CA GLY A 56 17.63 -10.14 17.19
C GLY A 56 18.68 -9.29 16.47
N SER A 57 18.30 -8.20 15.81
CA SER A 57 19.22 -7.22 15.23
C SER A 57 19.48 -6.08 16.22
N THR A 58 20.72 -5.60 16.28
CA THR A 58 21.08 -4.32 16.92
C THR A 58 21.09 -3.16 15.93
N ASP A 59 21.10 -3.46 14.63
CA ASP A 59 21.21 -2.46 13.56
C ASP A 59 19.84 -1.96 13.13
N THR A 60 19.78 -0.67 12.77
CA THR A 60 18.62 -0.07 12.11
C THR A 60 18.74 -0.28 10.61
N LEU A 61 17.73 -0.91 10.04
CA LEU A 61 17.57 -1.12 8.61
C LEU A 61 16.77 0.01 7.98
N HIS A 62 16.96 0.21 6.68
CA HIS A 62 16.31 1.26 5.90
C HIS A 62 15.36 0.65 4.88
N PHE A 63 14.07 0.81 5.12
CA PHE A 63 13.04 0.27 4.23
C PHE A 63 12.40 1.38 3.42
N VAL A 64 12.19 1.15 2.13
CA VAL A 64 11.29 1.99 1.33
C VAL A 64 9.86 1.65 1.74
N PHE A 65 9.07 2.67 2.04
CA PHE A 65 7.61 2.53 2.13
C PHE A 65 7.00 2.73 0.73
N ASP A 66 6.53 1.63 0.13
CA ASP A 66 5.96 1.63 -1.22
C ASP A 66 4.55 1.03 -1.24
N THR A 67 3.53 1.86 -1.39
CA THR A 67 2.14 1.41 -1.52
C THR A 67 1.85 0.61 -2.79
N GLY A 68 2.75 0.62 -3.77
CA GLY A 68 2.72 -0.24 -4.95
C GLY A 68 3.32 -1.64 -4.73
N ALA A 69 3.99 -1.89 -3.59
CA ALA A 69 4.57 -3.20 -3.30
C ALA A 69 3.52 -4.13 -2.65
N GLU A 70 3.12 -5.18 -3.38
CA GLU A 70 2.17 -6.20 -2.91
C GLU A 70 2.68 -7.05 -1.74
N VAL A 71 4.00 -7.24 -1.70
CA VAL A 71 4.70 -8.08 -0.72
C VAL A 71 5.82 -7.30 -0.06
N THR A 72 6.14 -7.66 1.17
CA THR A 72 7.36 -7.17 1.83
C THR A 72 8.59 -7.82 1.20
N ILE A 73 9.59 -7.01 0.84
CA ILE A 73 10.88 -7.46 0.30
C ILE A 73 11.97 -7.22 1.34
N LEU A 74 12.87 -8.17 1.51
CA LEU A 74 14.07 -8.05 2.35
C LEU A 74 15.31 -8.27 1.48
N HIS A 75 16.30 -7.41 1.61
CA HIS A 75 17.56 -7.58 0.90
C HIS A 75 18.24 -8.90 1.32
N GLU A 76 18.65 -9.72 0.35
CA GLU A 76 19.40 -10.97 0.59
C GLU A 76 20.59 -10.82 1.55
N HIS A 77 21.34 -9.70 1.46
CA HIS A 77 22.48 -9.46 2.35
C HIS A 77 22.06 -9.37 3.83
N VAL A 78 20.91 -8.76 4.12
CA VAL A 78 20.36 -8.69 5.47
C VAL A 78 19.98 -10.08 5.96
N ALA A 79 19.33 -10.88 5.12
CA ALA A 79 18.97 -12.25 5.45
C ALA A 79 20.22 -13.10 5.75
N GLN A 80 21.28 -12.96 4.96
CA GLN A 80 22.57 -13.65 5.19
C GLN A 80 23.22 -13.21 6.52
N LYS A 81 23.31 -11.90 6.77
CA LYS A 81 23.90 -11.34 8.00
C LYS A 81 23.14 -11.80 9.25
N MET A 82 21.82 -11.86 9.16
CA MET A 82 20.93 -12.31 10.23
C MET A 82 20.78 -13.84 10.31
N ARG A 83 21.45 -14.59 9.42
CA ARG A 83 21.37 -16.06 9.29
C ARG A 83 19.93 -16.57 9.13
N ILE A 84 19.10 -15.82 8.41
CA ILE A 84 17.74 -16.19 8.05
C ILE A 84 17.83 -17.12 6.84
N ASN A 85 17.86 -18.42 7.08
CA ASN A 85 18.12 -19.46 6.08
C ASN A 85 16.98 -20.49 5.94
N SER A 86 15.89 -20.34 6.68
CA SER A 86 14.70 -21.19 6.58
C SER A 86 13.58 -20.45 5.84
N GLY A 87 13.14 -21.04 4.74
CA GLY A 87 12.11 -20.50 3.88
C GLY A 87 11.61 -21.53 2.89
N HIS A 88 10.70 -21.14 2.03
CA HIS A 88 10.24 -21.95 0.90
C HIS A 88 10.37 -21.16 -0.38
N GLN A 89 10.56 -21.88 -1.49
CA GLN A 89 10.63 -21.27 -2.81
C GLN A 89 9.23 -20.78 -3.22
N SER A 90 9.16 -19.58 -3.76
CA SER A 90 7.96 -18.99 -4.33
C SER A 90 8.31 -18.20 -5.58
N PHE A 91 7.31 -17.56 -6.18
CA PHE A 91 7.50 -16.62 -7.26
C PHE A 91 6.97 -15.25 -6.89
N MET A 92 7.64 -14.22 -7.36
CA MET A 92 7.20 -12.83 -7.32
C MET A 92 7.09 -12.33 -8.75
N SER A 93 6.06 -11.53 -9.02
CA SER A 93 5.90 -10.86 -10.31
C SER A 93 6.72 -9.57 -10.30
N GLY A 94 7.61 -9.41 -11.28
CA GLY A 94 8.26 -8.15 -11.61
C GLY A 94 7.53 -7.42 -12.75
N THR A 95 8.21 -6.46 -13.37
CA THR A 95 7.66 -5.68 -14.49
C THR A 95 7.17 -6.57 -15.63
N ASN A 96 6.01 -6.23 -16.22
CA ASN A 96 5.40 -6.96 -17.33
C ASN A 96 5.14 -8.45 -17.03
N ASN A 97 4.75 -8.75 -15.79
CA ASN A 97 4.45 -10.09 -15.30
C ASN A 97 5.61 -11.09 -15.41
N ALA A 98 6.86 -10.60 -15.40
CA ALA A 98 8.02 -11.46 -15.36
C ALA A 98 8.08 -12.20 -14.00
N MET A 99 7.99 -13.52 -14.03
CA MET A 99 8.01 -14.32 -12.80
C MET A 99 9.44 -14.61 -12.36
N ILE A 100 9.77 -14.17 -11.15
CA ILE A 100 11.09 -14.32 -10.54
C ILE A 100 10.96 -15.34 -9.42
N LYS A 101 11.80 -16.37 -9.48
CA LYS A 101 11.88 -17.36 -8.42
C LYS A 101 12.69 -16.78 -7.26
N THR A 102 12.12 -16.80 -6.07
CA THR A 102 12.71 -16.21 -4.87
C THR A 102 12.43 -17.08 -3.63
N LEU A 103 13.25 -16.92 -2.60
CA LEU A 103 13.02 -17.52 -1.30
C LEU A 103 12.10 -16.63 -0.47
N VAL A 104 11.03 -17.21 0.06
CA VAL A 104 10.14 -16.55 1.02
C VAL A 104 10.46 -17.03 2.42
N VAL A 105 10.78 -16.08 3.29
CA VAL A 105 11.11 -16.31 4.70
C VAL A 105 10.04 -15.72 5.61
N THR A 106 10.01 -16.16 6.87
CA THR A 106 9.17 -15.56 7.91
C THR A 106 10.05 -14.89 8.95
N LEU A 107 9.91 -13.58 9.09
CA LEU A 107 10.60 -12.79 10.09
C LEU A 107 9.86 -12.90 11.43
N ASN A 108 10.57 -13.23 12.50
CA ASN A 108 9.98 -13.39 13.83
C ASN A 108 9.22 -12.14 14.28
N ALA A 109 9.86 -10.97 14.15
CA ALA A 109 9.21 -9.69 14.32
C ALA A 109 9.96 -8.58 13.58
N LEU A 110 9.19 -7.67 13.00
CA LEU A 110 9.63 -6.38 12.50
C LEU A 110 9.16 -5.30 13.47
N TYR A 111 10.03 -4.35 13.80
CA TYR A 111 9.72 -3.24 14.68
C TYR A 111 9.75 -1.92 13.91
N LEU A 112 8.65 -1.19 14.02
CA LEU A 112 8.51 0.19 13.57
C LEU A 112 8.43 1.07 14.82
N LYS A 113 9.59 1.53 15.28
CA LYS A 113 9.73 2.21 16.58
C LYS A 113 9.20 1.29 17.71
N GLU A 114 8.25 1.73 18.53
CA GLU A 114 7.59 0.90 19.56
C GLU A 114 6.66 -0.20 19.02
N LEU A 115 6.26 -0.16 17.73
CA LEU A 115 5.30 -1.13 17.21
C LEU A 115 5.97 -2.43 16.77
N ARG A 116 5.51 -3.53 17.34
CA ARG A 116 5.91 -4.89 16.98
C ARG A 116 4.94 -5.50 15.98
N ILE A 117 5.45 -5.92 14.82
CA ILE A 117 4.72 -6.67 13.78
C ILE A 117 5.30 -8.10 13.73
N PRO A 118 4.62 -9.10 14.30
CA PRO A 118 5.12 -10.46 14.34
C PRO A 118 4.89 -11.21 13.01
N TYR A 119 5.75 -12.20 12.74
CA TYR A 119 5.57 -13.18 11.65
C TYR A 119 5.38 -12.56 10.26
N VAL A 120 6.17 -11.54 9.94
CA VAL A 120 6.14 -10.89 8.62
C VAL A 120 6.73 -11.84 7.57
N LYS A 121 5.98 -12.13 6.52
CA LYS A 121 6.52 -12.84 5.35
C LYS A 121 7.34 -11.85 4.52
N ALA A 122 8.55 -12.24 4.16
CA ALA A 122 9.42 -11.41 3.32
C ALA A 122 9.96 -12.23 2.14
N TYR A 123 9.96 -11.63 0.97
CA TYR A 123 10.55 -12.16 -0.26
C TYR A 123 12.00 -11.66 -0.32
N LEU A 124 12.94 -12.58 -0.53
CA LEU A 124 14.36 -12.21 -0.61
C LEU A 124 14.71 -11.74 -2.01
N GLU A 125 15.32 -10.57 -2.12
CA GLU A 125 15.77 -10.03 -3.41
C GLU A 125 17.10 -9.29 -3.26
N ASN A 126 17.84 -9.17 -4.36
CA ASN A 126 19.00 -8.31 -4.42
C ASN A 126 18.57 -6.86 -4.71
N LEU A 127 18.82 -5.96 -3.76
CA LEU A 127 18.43 -4.55 -3.85
C LEU A 127 19.62 -3.61 -4.13
N ASN A 128 20.76 -4.13 -4.57
CA ASN A 128 21.98 -3.33 -4.80
C ASN A 128 21.77 -2.19 -5.81
N ASP A 129 20.86 -2.34 -6.77
CA ASP A 129 20.63 -1.36 -7.82
C ASP A 129 19.77 -0.16 -7.37
N ILE A 130 19.11 -0.26 -6.20
CA ILE A 130 18.25 0.81 -5.65
C ILE A 130 18.91 1.57 -4.48
N GLY A 131 20.23 1.44 -4.33
CA GLY A 131 21.03 2.13 -3.32
C GLY A 131 21.11 1.39 -1.98
N GLN A 132 21.40 2.12 -0.90
CA GLN A 132 21.51 1.54 0.45
C GLN A 132 20.12 1.31 1.09
N ILE A 133 19.35 0.41 0.47
CA ILE A 133 18.02 0.00 0.90
C ILE A 133 18.06 -1.46 1.36
N ASP A 134 17.57 -1.70 2.57
CA ASP A 134 17.57 -3.01 3.22
C ASP A 134 16.27 -3.80 2.98
N GLY A 135 15.22 -3.13 2.50
CA GLY A 135 13.94 -3.76 2.20
C GLY A 135 12.89 -2.80 1.67
N VAL A 136 11.74 -3.35 1.32
CA VAL A 136 10.55 -2.62 0.87
C VAL A 136 9.36 -3.13 1.66
N ILE A 137 8.49 -2.23 2.14
CA ILE A 137 7.24 -2.59 2.80
C ILE A 137 6.10 -1.71 2.27
N GLY A 138 4.98 -2.35 1.95
CA GLY A 138 3.88 -1.70 1.26
C GLY A 138 2.52 -2.13 1.78
N VAL A 139 1.82 -2.89 0.94
CA VAL A 139 0.46 -3.37 1.20
C VAL A 139 0.36 -4.15 2.51
N ASP A 140 1.39 -4.89 2.92
CA ASP A 140 1.41 -5.58 4.21
C ASP A 140 1.26 -4.62 5.41
N LEU A 141 1.88 -3.43 5.35
CA LEU A 141 1.71 -2.39 6.37
C LEU A 141 0.33 -1.73 6.27
N LEU A 142 -0.13 -1.45 5.05
CA LEU A 142 -1.45 -0.86 4.78
C LEU A 142 -2.60 -1.74 5.30
N LYS A 143 -2.47 -3.07 5.22
CA LYS A 143 -3.48 -4.00 5.75
C LYS A 143 -3.59 -3.94 7.28
N LEU A 144 -2.49 -3.64 7.96
CA LEU A 144 -2.41 -3.62 9.43
C LEU A 144 -2.78 -2.28 10.05
N TYR A 145 -2.54 -1.17 9.33
CA TYR A 145 -2.70 0.18 9.85
C TYR A 145 -3.28 1.13 8.81
N ILE A 146 -3.97 2.15 9.30
CA ILE A 146 -4.21 3.36 8.51
C ILE A 146 -2.88 4.13 8.49
N VAL A 147 -2.39 4.42 7.29
CA VAL A 147 -1.09 5.07 7.10
C VAL A 147 -1.30 6.51 6.65
N LYS A 148 -0.77 7.45 7.42
CA LYS A 148 -0.63 8.86 7.03
C LYS A 148 0.82 9.15 6.64
N ILE A 149 1.03 9.71 5.47
CA ILE A 149 2.31 10.19 4.96
C ILE A 149 2.28 11.72 5.00
N ASP A 150 3.10 12.30 5.87
CA ASP A 150 3.27 13.75 5.98
C ASP A 150 4.64 14.13 5.43
N TYR A 151 4.69 14.48 4.14
CA TYR A 151 5.93 14.84 3.45
C TYR A 151 6.57 16.11 4.02
N ARG A 152 5.77 17.03 4.55
CA ARG A 152 6.28 18.28 5.14
C ARG A 152 6.98 18.03 6.47
N GLN A 153 6.41 17.18 7.33
CA GLN A 153 7.03 16.81 8.60
C GLN A 153 7.97 15.60 8.49
N GLN A 154 8.08 15.00 7.31
CA GLN A 154 8.87 13.80 7.02
C GLN A 154 8.59 12.68 8.02
N GLN A 155 7.30 12.36 8.19
CA GLN A 155 6.87 11.31 9.11
C GLN A 155 5.75 10.45 8.52
N LEU A 156 5.82 9.17 8.86
CA LEU A 156 4.78 8.18 8.62
C LEU A 156 4.05 7.95 9.95
N VAL A 157 2.77 8.31 9.99
CA VAL A 157 1.92 8.18 11.19
C VAL A 157 1.00 6.98 11.01
N LEU A 158 1.11 6.02 11.92
CA LEU A 158 0.31 4.80 11.90
C LEU A 158 -0.84 4.92 12.88
N TYR A 159 -2.05 4.59 12.43
CA TYR A 159 -3.22 4.48 13.29
C TYR A 159 -3.81 3.08 13.21
N ARG A 160 -4.44 2.62 14.29
CA ARG A 160 -5.19 1.37 14.27
C ARG A 160 -6.33 1.44 13.26
N ASN A 161 -6.64 0.30 12.62
CA ASN A 161 -7.76 0.20 11.69
C ASN A 161 -9.08 0.64 12.36
N GLY A 162 -9.96 1.29 11.60
CA GLY A 162 -11.23 1.81 12.10
C GLY A 162 -11.73 3.00 11.28
N LYS A 163 -12.31 4.00 11.95
CA LYS A 163 -12.68 5.28 11.31
C LYS A 163 -11.43 6.05 10.89
N THR A 164 -11.38 6.55 9.66
CA THR A 164 -10.21 7.31 9.21
C THR A 164 -9.99 8.55 10.09
N PRO A 165 -8.80 8.72 10.69
CA PRO A 165 -8.50 9.87 11.53
C PRO A 165 -8.25 11.07 10.62
N ILE A 166 -9.31 11.84 10.41
CA ILE A 166 -9.30 12.98 9.48
C ILE A 166 -9.19 14.30 10.25
N GLY A 167 -8.44 15.25 9.68
CA GLY A 167 -8.60 16.67 9.96
C GLY A 167 -9.81 17.23 9.22
N ASN A 168 -10.10 18.53 9.40
CA ASN A 168 -11.29 19.18 8.83
C ASN A 168 -11.15 19.59 7.34
N THR A 169 -10.00 19.32 6.71
CA THR A 169 -9.56 20.00 5.46
C THR A 169 -9.24 19.06 4.29
N GLY A 170 -9.17 17.75 4.50
CA GLY A 170 -8.80 16.79 3.45
C GLY A 170 -9.96 16.40 2.52
N ARG A 171 -9.66 16.14 1.25
CA ARG A 171 -10.59 15.57 0.28
C ARG A 171 -10.57 14.04 0.36
N LEU A 172 -11.73 13.44 0.56
CA LEU A 172 -11.93 11.99 0.44
C LEU A 172 -12.03 11.59 -1.03
N LEU A 173 -11.25 10.56 -1.39
CA LEU A 173 -11.33 9.77 -2.60
C LEU A 173 -11.57 8.30 -2.20
N HIS A 174 -12.38 7.60 -2.98
CA HIS A 174 -12.46 6.14 -2.88
C HIS A 174 -11.51 5.52 -3.90
N PHE A 175 -10.85 4.45 -3.50
CA PHE A 175 -10.00 3.69 -4.41
C PHE A 175 -10.54 2.28 -4.60
N GLN A 176 -10.10 1.64 -5.69
CA GLN A 176 -10.32 0.23 -5.94
C GLN A 176 -9.00 -0.53 -5.74
N LEU A 177 -9.05 -1.85 -5.76
CA LEU A 177 -7.84 -2.66 -5.74
C LEU A 177 -7.64 -3.26 -7.13
N ASN A 178 -6.44 -3.09 -7.69
CA ASN A 178 -5.95 -3.97 -8.75
C ASN A 178 -5.04 -4.99 -8.09
N TYR A 179 -5.41 -6.27 -8.15
CA TYR A 179 -4.88 -7.30 -7.24
C TYR A 179 -4.96 -6.87 -5.78
N THR A 180 -3.84 -6.47 -5.18
CA THR A 180 -3.76 -6.00 -3.79
C THR A 180 -3.30 -4.55 -3.65
N THR A 181 -2.98 -3.85 -4.73
CA THR A 181 -2.52 -2.46 -4.68
C THR A 181 -3.68 -1.49 -4.90
N PRO A 182 -3.66 -0.32 -4.22
CA PRO A 182 -4.73 0.66 -4.30
C PRO A 182 -4.65 1.51 -5.59
N VAL A 183 -5.81 1.73 -6.22
CA VAL A 183 -5.96 2.42 -7.52
C VAL A 183 -7.04 3.50 -7.43
N VAL A 184 -6.71 4.72 -7.88
CA VAL A 184 -7.56 5.91 -7.81
C VAL A 184 -7.87 6.46 -9.20
N ASP A 185 -9.06 7.04 -9.35
CA ASP A 185 -9.47 7.73 -10.56
C ASP A 185 -8.84 9.12 -10.64
N ALA A 186 -8.31 9.46 -11.80
CA ALA A 186 -7.85 10.80 -12.13
C ALA A 186 -7.99 11.07 -13.63
N ALA A 187 -7.79 12.32 -14.04
CA ALA A 187 -7.74 12.68 -15.45
C ALA A 187 -6.46 13.45 -15.78
N ILE A 188 -5.97 13.31 -17.00
CA ILE A 188 -4.84 14.07 -17.52
C ILE A 188 -5.29 14.97 -18.66
N GLN A 189 -4.68 16.15 -18.76
CA GLN A 189 -4.83 17.03 -19.91
C GLN A 189 -3.61 16.93 -20.80
N LEU A 190 -3.83 16.66 -22.09
CA LEU A 190 -2.78 16.63 -23.12
C LEU A 190 -2.59 18.00 -23.79
N PRO A 191 -1.43 18.25 -24.44
CA PRO A 191 -1.16 19.52 -25.13
C PRO A 191 -2.15 19.86 -26.26
N ASP A 192 -2.78 18.84 -26.86
CA ASP A 192 -3.80 19.01 -27.91
C ASP A 192 -5.20 19.33 -27.34
N GLY A 193 -5.31 19.52 -26.03
CA GLY A 193 -6.55 19.86 -25.34
C GLY A 193 -7.41 18.66 -24.95
N ARG A 194 -7.04 17.42 -25.34
CA ARG A 194 -7.76 16.22 -24.89
C ARG A 194 -7.65 16.06 -23.38
N ASN A 195 -8.76 15.67 -22.77
CA ASN A 195 -8.85 15.30 -21.37
C ASN A 195 -9.11 13.79 -21.28
N LEU A 196 -8.20 13.05 -20.69
CA LEU A 196 -8.23 11.59 -20.67
C LEU A 196 -8.39 11.09 -19.24
N PRO A 197 -9.53 10.43 -18.89
CA PRO A 197 -9.68 9.77 -17.60
C PRO A 197 -8.86 8.49 -17.55
N GLY A 198 -8.41 8.11 -16.36
CA GLY A 198 -7.67 6.88 -16.15
C GLY A 198 -7.71 6.41 -14.70
N HIS A 199 -7.41 5.13 -14.53
CA HIS A 199 -7.21 4.48 -13.25
C HIS A 199 -5.71 4.40 -12.96
N TYR A 200 -5.27 4.90 -11.82
CA TYR A 200 -3.86 5.01 -11.48
C TYR A 200 -3.53 4.37 -10.13
N HIS A 201 -2.47 3.56 -10.08
CA HIS A 201 -1.96 3.08 -8.80
C HIS A 201 -1.50 4.25 -7.93
N ILE A 202 -1.77 4.14 -6.63
CA ILE A 202 -1.17 5.00 -5.60
C ILE A 202 0.16 4.35 -5.25
N THR A 203 1.28 4.89 -5.76
CA THR A 203 2.62 4.31 -5.62
C THR A 203 3.57 5.29 -4.94
N THR A 204 3.94 5.03 -3.68
CA THR A 204 4.85 5.91 -2.93
C THR A 204 6.32 5.58 -3.14
N GLY A 205 6.64 4.41 -3.70
CA GLY A 205 7.99 4.00 -4.08
C GLY A 205 8.39 4.37 -5.52
N GLY A 206 7.56 5.11 -6.26
CA GLY A 206 7.90 5.58 -7.61
C GLY A 206 8.58 6.94 -7.58
N ASP A 207 9.78 7.05 -8.17
CA ASP A 207 10.57 8.29 -8.25
C ASP A 207 10.16 9.25 -9.39
N TYR A 208 8.98 8.99 -9.98
CA TYR A 208 8.40 9.68 -11.12
C TYR A 208 7.15 10.51 -10.75
N GLY A 209 6.60 11.23 -11.73
CA GLY A 209 5.26 11.83 -11.65
C GLY A 209 4.19 10.81 -11.99
N ILE A 210 4.02 10.49 -13.27
CA ILE A 210 3.20 9.37 -13.73
C ILE A 210 4.05 8.40 -14.55
N LEU A 211 4.05 7.13 -14.19
CA LEU A 211 4.54 6.05 -15.04
C LEU A 211 3.35 5.41 -15.77
N PHE A 212 3.21 5.62 -17.07
CA PHE A 212 2.11 5.05 -17.84
C PHE A 212 2.38 3.60 -18.26
N ASN A 213 1.30 2.81 -18.30
CA ASN A 213 1.27 1.53 -18.96
C ASN A 213 1.20 1.72 -20.49
N TRP A 214 1.96 0.93 -21.24
CA TRP A 214 2.05 1.04 -22.69
C TRP A 214 0.70 0.94 -23.43
N PRO A 215 -0.24 0.03 -23.07
CA PRO A 215 -1.54 -0.01 -23.73
C PRO A 215 -2.31 1.31 -23.67
N TYR A 216 -2.26 2.01 -22.53
CA TYR A 216 -2.88 3.32 -22.37
C TYR A 216 -2.16 4.40 -23.20
N VAL A 217 -0.83 4.31 -23.29
CA VAL A 217 -0.02 5.21 -24.11
C VAL A 217 -0.34 5.07 -25.59
N ASP A 218 -0.40 3.84 -26.09
CA ASP A 218 -0.61 3.53 -27.50
C ASP A 218 -2.04 3.90 -27.96
N SER A 219 -3.05 3.49 -27.17
CA SER A 219 -4.45 3.79 -27.47
C SER A 219 -4.77 5.28 -27.49
N ASN A 220 -4.11 6.06 -26.63
CA ASN A 220 -4.33 7.50 -26.51
C ASN A 220 -3.29 8.36 -27.25
N ARG A 221 -2.33 7.74 -27.96
CA ARG A 221 -1.24 8.42 -28.67
C ARG A 221 -0.39 9.33 -27.77
N ILE A 222 -0.17 8.94 -26.52
CA ILE A 222 0.70 9.68 -25.57
C ILE A 222 2.16 9.61 -26.02
N ASN A 223 2.55 8.58 -26.76
CA ASN A 223 3.85 8.47 -27.42
C ASN A 223 4.15 9.56 -28.46
N SER A 224 3.18 10.42 -28.80
CA SER A 224 3.38 11.61 -29.65
C SER A 224 3.87 12.84 -28.89
N LEU A 225 3.92 12.78 -27.55
CA LEU A 225 4.47 13.86 -26.74
C LEU A 225 5.96 14.07 -27.03
N PRO A 226 6.47 15.31 -26.95
CA PRO A 226 7.91 15.57 -27.11
C PRO A 226 8.74 14.83 -26.07
N THR A 227 9.74 14.07 -26.52
CA THR A 227 10.72 13.44 -25.62
C THR A 227 11.60 14.51 -25.00
N ILE A 228 11.63 14.55 -23.66
CA ILE A 228 12.55 15.40 -22.90
C ILE A 228 13.91 14.70 -22.76
N ASN A 229 13.90 13.43 -22.36
CA ASN A 229 15.08 12.57 -22.29
C ASN A 229 14.67 11.09 -22.29
N THR A 230 15.66 10.21 -22.22
CA THR A 230 15.46 8.77 -22.06
C THR A 230 16.34 8.21 -20.95
N ASP A 231 15.78 7.33 -20.13
CA ASP A 231 16.52 6.67 -19.04
C ASP A 231 16.72 5.19 -19.33
N ARG A 232 17.88 4.67 -18.94
CA ARG A 232 18.19 3.23 -18.97
C ARG A 232 18.20 2.73 -17.53
N VAL A 233 17.21 1.92 -17.18
CA VAL A 233 17.03 1.38 -15.82
C VAL A 233 17.25 -0.13 -15.83
N GLN A 234 18.05 -0.62 -14.90
CA GLN A 234 18.15 -2.05 -14.64
C GLN A 234 16.95 -2.45 -13.77
N ASP A 235 16.03 -3.23 -14.34
CA ASP A 235 14.96 -3.89 -13.59
C ASP A 235 15.39 -5.30 -13.20
N MET A 236 14.61 -5.98 -12.37
CA MET A 236 14.93 -7.27 -11.78
C MET A 236 15.34 -8.35 -12.81
N VAL A 237 14.77 -8.31 -14.02
CA VAL A 237 15.02 -9.33 -15.06
C VAL A 237 15.70 -8.76 -16.31
N ARG A 238 15.52 -7.47 -16.61
CA ARG A 238 15.98 -6.87 -17.87
C ARG A 238 16.30 -5.39 -17.72
N VAL A 239 16.97 -4.86 -18.71
CA VAL A 239 17.15 -3.41 -18.85
C VAL A 239 15.90 -2.83 -19.53
N LEU A 240 15.33 -1.79 -18.95
CA LEU A 240 14.21 -1.03 -19.48
C LEU A 240 14.70 0.34 -19.97
N TYR A 241 14.13 0.79 -21.10
CA TYR A 241 14.40 2.11 -21.66
C TYR A 241 13.14 2.97 -21.58
N TYR A 242 13.15 3.95 -20.70
CA TYR A 242 12.04 4.87 -20.51
C TYR A 242 12.16 6.08 -21.42
N ILE A 243 11.03 6.53 -21.95
CA ILE A 243 10.87 7.84 -22.57
C ILE A 243 10.22 8.73 -21.53
N ASN A 244 10.87 9.86 -21.25
CA ASN A 244 10.36 10.87 -20.32
C ASN A 244 9.84 12.08 -21.09
N SER A 245 8.69 12.57 -20.66
CA SER A 245 8.01 13.73 -21.22
C SER A 245 7.28 14.50 -20.11
N SER A 246 6.40 15.41 -20.49
CA SER A 246 5.53 16.14 -19.58
C SER A 246 4.15 16.37 -20.19
N ILE A 247 3.15 16.47 -19.33
CA ILE A 247 1.78 16.84 -19.70
C ILE A 247 1.39 18.15 -19.03
N PRO A 248 0.52 18.97 -19.66
CA PRO A 248 0.05 20.23 -19.10
C PRO A 248 -0.48 20.13 -17.67
N SER A 249 -1.35 19.15 -17.38
CA SER A 249 -1.88 18.98 -16.04
C SER A 249 -2.50 17.61 -15.76
N MET A 250 -2.67 17.33 -14.47
CA MET A 250 -3.47 16.22 -13.94
C MET A 250 -4.53 16.74 -12.97
N GLN A 251 -5.72 16.17 -13.04
CA GLN A 251 -6.84 16.47 -12.16
C GLN A 251 -7.04 15.29 -11.21
N LEU A 252 -6.80 15.53 -9.93
CA LEU A 252 -6.88 14.54 -8.86
C LEU A 252 -7.59 15.14 -7.65
N GLY A 253 -8.69 14.52 -7.20
CA GLY A 253 -9.43 14.98 -6.03
C GLY A 253 -9.91 16.45 -6.09
N GLY A 254 -10.24 16.94 -7.28
CA GLY A 254 -10.68 18.32 -7.48
C GLY A 254 -9.55 19.36 -7.48
N LYS A 255 -8.29 18.94 -7.35
CA LYS A 255 -7.12 19.79 -7.55
C LYS A 255 -6.53 19.57 -8.94
N SER A 256 -6.05 20.66 -9.54
CA SER A 256 -5.32 20.65 -10.81
C SER A 256 -3.84 20.79 -10.52
N ILE A 257 -3.06 19.80 -10.91
CA ILE A 257 -1.61 19.74 -10.75
C ILE A 257 -0.99 20.08 -12.10
N PRO A 258 -0.31 21.23 -12.26
CA PRO A 258 0.28 21.62 -13.55
C PRO A 258 1.63 20.95 -13.79
N ASN A 259 2.06 20.91 -15.06
CA ASN A 259 3.40 20.50 -15.50
C ASN A 259 3.83 19.14 -14.94
N VAL A 260 3.01 18.12 -15.17
CA VAL A 260 3.25 16.79 -14.59
C VAL A 260 4.29 16.03 -15.42
N PRO A 261 5.41 15.59 -14.81
CA PRO A 261 6.37 14.74 -15.50
C PRO A 261 5.78 13.35 -15.71
N VAL A 262 5.99 12.80 -16.90
CA VAL A 262 5.47 11.48 -17.27
C VAL A 262 6.56 10.62 -17.89
N SER A 263 6.47 9.32 -17.65
CA SER A 263 7.40 8.32 -18.15
C SER A 263 6.62 7.16 -18.76
N TYR A 264 7.16 6.55 -19.81
CA TYR A 264 6.59 5.34 -20.40
C TYR A 264 7.64 4.53 -21.15
N SER A 265 7.39 3.23 -21.26
CA SER A 265 8.18 2.32 -22.09
C SER A 265 7.28 1.25 -22.69
N LYS A 266 7.63 0.73 -23.87
CA LYS A 266 6.89 -0.34 -24.56
C LYS A 266 6.85 -1.64 -23.76
N ASP A 267 7.81 -1.81 -22.85
CA ASP A 267 7.95 -2.98 -22.01
C ASP A 267 7.19 -2.87 -20.68
N ILE A 268 6.45 -1.76 -20.44
CA ILE A 268 5.70 -1.53 -19.20
C ILE A 268 4.23 -1.82 -19.42
N ASN A 269 3.70 -2.78 -18.69
CA ASN A 269 2.28 -3.05 -18.63
C ASN A 269 1.93 -3.77 -17.33
N ASP A 270 1.41 -3.02 -16.35
CA ASP A 270 0.74 -3.58 -15.20
C ASP A 270 -0.72 -3.89 -15.56
N VAL A 271 -1.01 -5.19 -15.72
CA VAL A 271 -2.31 -5.65 -16.22
C VAL A 271 -3.38 -5.44 -15.16
N GLY A 272 -4.44 -4.75 -15.54
CA GLY A 272 -5.64 -4.65 -14.72
C GLY A 272 -6.50 -5.91 -14.80
N VAL A 273 -7.04 -6.36 -13.66
CA VAL A 273 -7.91 -7.55 -13.62
C VAL A 273 -9.28 -7.28 -14.28
N PHE A 274 -9.86 -6.11 -14.01
CA PHE A 274 -11.23 -5.77 -14.43
C PHE A 274 -11.32 -4.51 -15.28
N THR A 275 -10.35 -3.62 -15.16
CA THR A 275 -10.32 -2.30 -15.81
C THR A 275 -8.92 -2.04 -16.34
N GLU A 276 -8.81 -1.31 -17.45
CA GLU A 276 -7.51 -0.85 -17.92
C GLU A 276 -6.85 0.06 -16.87
N ILE A 277 -5.59 -0.21 -16.53
CA ILE A 277 -4.80 0.66 -15.67
C ILE A 277 -4.00 1.61 -16.55
N ALA A 278 -4.23 2.91 -16.38
CA ALA A 278 -3.53 3.93 -17.15
C ALA A 278 -2.05 4.02 -16.76
N GLY A 279 -1.75 3.81 -15.47
CA GLY A 279 -0.40 3.81 -14.96
C GLY A 279 -0.33 3.91 -13.44
N SER A 280 0.78 4.44 -12.94
CA SER A 280 1.05 4.67 -11.52
C SER A 280 1.38 6.14 -11.27
N ILE A 281 0.84 6.71 -10.20
CA ILE A 281 1.21 8.03 -9.71
C ILE A 281 2.33 7.87 -8.68
N GLY A 282 3.42 8.61 -8.85
CA GLY A 282 4.62 8.57 -8.02
C GLY A 282 4.84 9.82 -7.17
N TYR A 283 6.05 9.91 -6.64
CA TYR A 283 6.50 10.93 -5.69
C TYR A 283 6.25 12.37 -6.16
N ASP A 284 6.49 12.69 -7.43
CA ASP A 284 6.42 14.08 -7.91
C ASP A 284 5.00 14.67 -7.84
N ILE A 285 3.98 13.80 -7.73
CA ILE A 285 2.60 14.16 -7.42
C ILE A 285 2.32 14.02 -5.92
N TRP A 286 2.60 12.87 -5.31
CA TRP A 286 2.19 12.61 -3.92
C TRP A 286 2.82 13.56 -2.90
N LYS A 287 4.03 14.05 -3.14
CA LYS A 287 4.73 15.01 -2.25
C LYS A 287 3.99 16.33 -2.05
N GLN A 288 3.04 16.64 -2.93
CA GLN A 288 2.22 17.86 -2.87
C GLN A 288 1.08 17.75 -1.84
N PHE A 289 0.85 16.56 -1.29
CA PHE A 289 -0.24 16.27 -0.37
C PHE A 289 0.26 15.77 0.97
N THR A 290 -0.57 15.95 2.00
CA THR A 290 -0.60 14.98 3.09
C THR A 290 -1.55 13.86 2.70
N VAL A 291 -1.06 12.61 2.72
CA VAL A 291 -1.80 11.45 2.20
C VAL A 291 -2.21 10.55 3.37
N VAL A 292 -3.49 10.18 3.49
CA VAL A 292 -3.97 9.18 4.47
C VAL A 292 -4.66 8.05 3.75
N ILE A 293 -4.16 6.83 3.92
CA ILE A 293 -4.66 5.62 3.27
C ILE A 293 -5.28 4.72 4.33
N ASN A 294 -6.60 4.54 4.25
CA ASN A 294 -7.31 3.52 5.01
C ASN A 294 -7.65 2.36 4.08
N TYR A 295 -6.75 1.39 4.03
CA TYR A 295 -6.86 0.22 3.16
C TYR A 295 -8.11 -0.62 3.43
N SER A 296 -8.46 -0.81 4.70
CA SER A 296 -9.63 -1.59 5.10
C SER A 296 -10.95 -1.02 4.59
N LYS A 297 -11.02 0.31 4.43
CA LYS A 297 -12.21 1.03 3.94
C LYS A 297 -12.12 1.48 2.50
N LYS A 298 -10.96 1.27 1.85
CA LYS A 298 -10.67 1.76 0.50
C LYS A 298 -10.85 3.28 0.39
N GLU A 299 -10.34 4.00 1.39
CA GLU A 299 -10.40 5.45 1.47
C GLU A 299 -9.00 6.05 1.34
N LEU A 300 -8.86 7.04 0.47
CA LEU A 300 -7.70 7.90 0.32
C LEU A 300 -8.13 9.32 0.70
N TYR A 301 -7.47 9.92 1.69
CA TYR A 301 -7.61 11.36 1.94
C TYR A 301 -6.35 12.08 1.49
N ILE A 302 -6.55 13.17 0.77
CA ILE A 302 -5.48 14.09 0.38
C ILE A 302 -5.78 15.50 0.88
N GLU A 303 -4.81 16.13 1.52
CA GLU A 303 -4.85 17.52 1.99
C GLU A 303 -3.77 18.36 1.30
#